data_AF-D1W1F0-F1
#
_entry.id   AF-D1W1F0-F1
#
_cell.length_a   1.000
_cell.length_b   1.000
_cell.length_c   1.000
_cell.angle_alpha   90.00
_cell.angle_beta   90.00
_cell.angle_gamma   90.00
#
_symmetry.space_group_name_H-M   'P 1'
#
loop_
_entity.id
_entity.type
_entity.pdbx_description
1 polymer ?
#
loop_
_entity_poly.entity_id
_entity_poly.type
_entity_poly.pdbx_seq_one_letter_code
_entity_poly.pdbx_strand_id
1 'polypeptide(L)'
;MVYGRRNRGEHLASDVYADLYRFKVTEMIATAIFVGDYILRWITADIRLKKGKKSFWLYPFTFMAVIDLLSILSVSSFLNPAFRMLRFVRLLRIIRVMKLAWYSKPIATFAKILYKERHILMSVLIISLAYIFVTALVLFNVEPHVNPHTGEQTFNSFFDALYWATVTLTTVGYGDMCPVTDIGRFVSMLSSLFGVAIIALPSGVITASYLDELRDERKQ
;
A
#
# COMPACT_ATOMS: atom_id res chain seq x y z
N MET A 1 -27.00 47.89 0.51
CA MET A 1 -26.77 46.47 0.89
C MET A 1 -25.28 46.11 1.04
N VAL A 2 -24.44 46.94 1.69
CA VAL A 2 -22.97 46.70 1.79
C VAL A 2 -22.44 46.77 3.23
N TYR A 3 -23.28 46.50 4.24
CA TYR A 3 -22.85 46.50 5.65
C TYR A 3 -22.88 45.11 6.33
N GLY A 4 -23.42 44.08 5.67
CA GLY A 4 -23.58 42.73 6.24
C GLY A 4 -22.55 41.67 5.80
N ARG A 5 -21.55 42.03 4.97
CA ARG A 5 -20.48 41.10 4.53
C ARG A 5 -19.19 41.17 5.38
N ARG A 6 -18.92 42.28 6.07
CA ARG A 6 -17.67 42.49 6.81
C ARG A 6 -17.62 41.67 8.12
N ASN A 7 -18.70 41.68 8.91
CA ASN A 7 -18.79 40.88 10.15
C ASN A 7 -18.78 39.37 9.92
N ARG A 8 -19.24 38.90 8.75
CA ARG A 8 -19.25 37.46 8.43
C ARG A 8 -17.84 36.93 8.19
N GLY A 9 -16.97 37.72 7.55
CA GLY A 9 -15.57 37.35 7.29
C GLY A 9 -14.70 37.33 8.54
N GLU A 10 -14.95 38.22 9.51
CA GLU A 10 -14.22 38.24 10.79
C GLU A 10 -14.58 37.06 11.69
N HIS A 11 -15.88 36.69 11.76
CA HIS A 11 -16.31 35.47 12.46
C HIS A 11 -15.79 34.19 11.78
N LEU A 12 -15.85 34.11 10.45
CA LEU A 12 -15.27 32.98 9.69
C LEU A 12 -13.75 32.86 9.90
N ALA A 13 -13.03 34.00 9.95
CA ALA A 13 -11.60 33.99 10.21
C ALA A 13 -11.29 33.53 11.64
N SER A 14 -12.01 34.05 12.66
CA SER A 14 -11.80 33.64 14.05
C SER A 14 -12.07 32.14 14.27
N ASP A 15 -13.10 31.60 13.62
CA ASP A 15 -13.44 30.18 13.71
C ASP A 15 -12.35 29.32 13.05
N VAL A 16 -11.84 29.73 11.89
CA VAL A 16 -10.72 29.05 11.21
C VAL A 16 -9.43 29.11 12.04
N TYR A 17 -9.11 30.25 12.67
CA TYR A 17 -7.95 30.36 13.56
C TYR A 17 -8.11 29.51 14.83
N ALA A 18 -9.32 29.42 15.38
CA ALA A 18 -9.62 28.57 16.52
C ALA A 18 -9.47 27.08 16.16
N ASP A 19 -9.94 26.65 14.97
CA ASP A 19 -9.79 25.28 14.49
C ASP A 19 -8.33 24.92 14.19
N LEU A 20 -7.57 25.84 13.57
CA LEU A 20 -6.12 25.67 13.35
C LEU A 20 -5.36 25.56 14.68
N TYR A 21 -5.74 26.36 15.68
CA TYR A 21 -5.13 26.30 17.01
C TYR A 21 -5.49 24.99 17.74
N ARG A 22 -6.76 24.59 17.73
CA ARG A 22 -7.21 23.31 18.30
C ARG A 22 -6.45 22.15 17.68
N PHE A 23 -6.41 22.08 16.35
CA PHE A 23 -5.66 21.05 15.61
C PHE A 23 -4.17 21.02 15.99
N LYS A 24 -3.55 22.19 16.15
CA LYS A 24 -2.15 22.33 16.56
C LYS A 24 -1.88 21.80 17.96
N VAL A 25 -2.79 22.07 18.90
CA VAL A 25 -2.68 21.59 20.29
C VAL A 25 -2.83 20.07 20.35
N THR A 26 -3.81 19.48 19.65
CA THR A 26 -3.98 18.01 19.62
C THR A 26 -2.77 17.31 19.02
N GLU A 27 -2.21 17.86 17.93
CA GLU A 27 -0.99 17.32 17.30
C GLU A 27 0.22 17.40 18.23
N MET A 28 0.38 18.51 18.97
CA MET A 28 1.50 18.68 19.91
C MET A 28 1.41 17.68 21.07
N ILE A 29 0.22 17.51 21.65
CA ILE A 29 -0.03 16.55 22.74
C ILE A 29 0.22 15.12 22.26
N ALA A 30 -0.36 14.72 21.12
CA ALA A 30 -0.14 13.38 20.56
C ALA A 30 1.35 13.12 20.30
N THR A 31 2.07 14.13 19.80
CA THR A 31 3.51 14.00 19.54
C THR A 31 4.32 13.83 20.82
N ALA A 32 4.04 14.59 21.87
CA ALA A 32 4.71 14.43 23.16
C ALA A 32 4.51 13.02 23.71
N ILE A 33 3.30 12.46 23.58
CA ILE A 33 2.99 11.08 23.96
C ILE A 33 3.81 10.08 23.12
N PHE A 34 3.90 10.27 21.81
CA PHE A 34 4.66 9.38 20.92
C PHE A 34 6.18 9.45 21.15
N VAL A 35 6.72 10.62 21.42
CA VAL A 35 8.14 10.80 21.78
C VAL A 35 8.41 10.12 23.12
N GLY A 36 7.52 10.28 24.10
CA GLY A 36 7.57 9.57 25.38
C GLY A 36 7.57 8.05 25.19
N ASP A 37 6.62 7.51 24.43
CA ASP A 37 6.53 6.08 24.09
C ASP A 37 7.81 5.56 23.41
N TYR A 38 8.38 6.34 22.47
CA TYR A 38 9.63 5.98 21.81
C TYR A 38 10.82 5.92 22.79
N ILE A 39 10.97 6.92 23.65
CA ILE A 39 12.06 6.97 24.65
C ILE A 39 11.91 5.82 25.65
N LEU A 40 10.71 5.57 26.17
CA LEU A 40 10.41 4.44 27.07
C LEU A 40 10.78 3.10 26.43
N ARG A 41 10.49 2.92 25.15
CA ARG A 41 10.83 1.69 24.41
C ARG A 41 12.32 1.56 24.10
N TRP A 42 13.00 2.67 23.87
CA TRP A 42 14.45 2.67 23.67
C TRP A 42 15.18 2.31 24.96
N ILE A 43 14.73 2.82 26.11
CA ILE A 43 15.27 2.45 27.43
C ILE A 43 14.99 0.98 27.75
N THR A 44 13.83 0.45 27.37
CA THR A 44 13.46 -0.97 27.57
C THR A 44 13.91 -1.91 26.44
N ALA A 45 14.69 -1.42 25.47
CA ALA A 45 15.14 -2.20 24.32
C ALA A 45 16.00 -3.42 24.71
N ASP A 46 16.70 -3.33 25.83
CA ASP A 46 17.54 -4.41 26.36
C ASP A 46 16.71 -5.66 26.73
N ILE A 47 15.51 -5.45 27.30
CA ILE A 47 14.59 -6.51 27.71
C ILE A 47 13.93 -7.17 26.49
N ARG A 48 13.65 -6.40 25.41
CA ARG A 48 13.00 -6.92 24.19
C ARG A 48 13.94 -7.70 23.29
N LEU A 49 15.16 -7.22 23.08
CA LEU A 49 16.08 -7.81 22.10
C LEU A 49 17.01 -8.88 22.72
N LYS A 50 17.08 -8.98 24.06
CA LYS A 50 17.89 -9.96 24.81
C LYS A 50 19.36 -10.08 24.34
N LYS A 51 19.93 -9.01 23.76
CA LYS A 51 21.29 -8.97 23.21
C LYS A 51 22.25 -8.04 23.98
N GLY A 52 21.89 -7.66 25.21
CA GLY A 52 22.72 -6.81 26.09
C GLY A 52 22.95 -5.41 25.51
N LYS A 53 24.10 -4.79 25.79
CA LYS A 53 24.45 -3.42 25.33
C LYS A 53 24.38 -3.20 23.80
N LYS A 54 24.50 -4.26 22.99
CA LYS A 54 24.33 -4.19 21.52
C LYS A 54 22.88 -3.92 21.10
N SER A 55 21.90 -4.24 21.96
CA SER A 55 20.48 -3.95 21.75
C SER A 55 20.22 -2.44 21.63
N PHE A 56 20.99 -1.60 22.33
CA PHE A 56 20.78 -0.15 22.33
C PHE A 56 21.11 0.51 20.99
N TRP A 57 22.12 -0.03 20.27
CA TRP A 57 22.55 0.45 18.96
C TRP A 57 21.77 -0.19 17.81
N LEU A 58 21.29 -1.44 17.98
CA LEU A 58 20.45 -2.11 16.99
C LEU A 58 19.01 -1.59 16.99
N TYR A 59 18.53 -1.10 18.13
CA TYR A 59 17.14 -0.66 18.28
C TYR A 59 16.68 0.35 17.22
N PRO A 60 17.38 1.47 16.95
CA PRO A 60 16.95 2.46 15.96
C PRO A 60 16.88 1.94 14.51
N PHE A 61 17.54 0.83 14.19
CA PHE A 61 17.48 0.18 12.87
C PHE A 61 16.40 -0.92 12.77
N THR A 62 15.66 -1.17 13.86
CA THR A 62 14.55 -2.12 13.83
C THR A 62 13.36 -1.49 13.08
N PHE A 63 12.66 -2.28 12.26
CA PHE A 63 11.52 -1.82 11.45
C PHE A 63 10.51 -0.95 12.23
N MET A 64 10.23 -1.32 13.49
CA MET A 64 9.33 -0.56 14.37
C MET A 64 9.89 0.80 14.81
N ALA A 65 11.19 0.88 15.10
CA ALA A 65 11.85 2.11 15.53
C ALA A 65 12.03 3.09 14.37
N VAL A 66 12.25 2.58 13.15
CA VAL A 66 12.26 3.39 11.92
C VAL A 66 10.90 4.06 11.71
N ILE A 67 9.79 3.33 11.91
CA ILE A 67 8.42 3.88 11.83
C ILE A 67 8.21 4.98 12.89
N ASP A 68 8.69 4.78 14.11
CA ASP A 68 8.59 5.76 15.19
C ASP A 68 9.44 7.01 14.90
N LEU A 69 10.67 6.84 14.40
CA LEU A 69 11.57 7.93 14.03
C LEU A 69 11.01 8.75 12.87
N LEU A 70 10.45 8.09 11.84
CA LEU A 70 9.78 8.76 10.72
C LEU A 70 8.52 9.51 11.17
N SER A 71 7.78 8.97 12.15
CA SER A 71 6.62 9.63 12.75
C SER A 71 7.02 10.90 13.50
N ILE A 72 8.17 10.90 14.20
CA ILE A 72 8.72 12.07 14.88
C ILE A 72 9.22 13.10 13.85
N LEU A 73 9.88 12.65 12.77
CA LEU A 73 10.37 13.50 11.70
C LEU A 73 9.24 14.24 10.97
N SER A 74 8.08 13.61 10.78
CA SER A 74 6.89 14.26 10.20
C SER A 74 6.51 15.57 10.89
N VAL A 75 6.75 15.67 12.20
CA VAL A 75 6.36 16.82 13.01
C VAL A 75 7.44 17.92 12.99
N SER A 76 8.70 17.57 12.74
CA SER A 76 9.80 18.55 12.65
C SER A 76 9.59 19.61 11.56
N SER A 77 8.88 19.26 10.48
CA SER A 77 8.50 20.19 9.41
C SER A 77 7.50 21.27 9.83
N PHE A 78 6.87 21.11 10.99
CA PHE A 78 5.90 22.06 11.52
C PHE A 78 6.53 23.05 12.51
N LEU A 79 7.64 22.67 13.18
CA LEU A 79 8.36 23.53 14.13
C LEU A 79 9.35 24.49 13.45
N ASN A 80 9.91 24.11 12.30
CA ASN A 80 10.91 24.92 11.61
C ASN A 80 10.44 25.38 10.22
N PRO A 81 10.31 26.68 9.94
CA PRO A 81 9.85 27.18 8.63
C PRO A 81 10.80 26.81 7.48
N ALA A 82 12.07 26.48 7.75
CA ALA A 82 13.03 25.98 6.77
C ALA A 82 12.60 24.66 6.11
N PHE A 83 11.87 23.80 6.82
CA PHE A 83 11.36 22.52 6.30
C PHE A 83 9.98 22.63 5.63
N ARG A 84 9.42 23.84 5.51
CA ARG A 84 8.12 24.09 4.85
C ARG A 84 8.12 23.72 3.36
N MET A 85 9.29 23.72 2.71
CA MET A 85 9.46 23.33 1.31
C MET A 85 9.25 21.83 1.07
N LEU A 86 9.40 20.98 2.09
CA LEU A 86 9.23 19.54 1.95
C LEU A 86 7.75 19.16 2.09
N ARG A 87 6.95 19.50 1.06
CA ARG A 87 5.52 19.16 0.99
C ARG A 87 5.25 17.66 1.20
N PHE A 88 6.19 16.80 0.82
CA PHE A 88 6.17 15.35 1.03
C PHE A 88 6.23 14.93 2.52
N VAL A 89 6.76 15.74 3.43
CA VAL A 89 6.84 15.39 4.86
C VAL A 89 5.46 15.36 5.53
N ARG A 90 4.45 16.00 4.94
CA ARG A 90 3.05 15.84 5.37
C ARG A 90 2.53 14.42 5.15
N LEU A 91 3.03 13.71 4.14
CA LEU A 91 2.64 12.31 3.88
C LEU A 91 3.16 11.37 4.99
N LEU A 92 4.26 11.74 5.67
CA LEU A 92 4.75 10.98 6.82
C LEU A 92 3.74 10.94 7.98
N ARG A 93 2.71 11.79 8.00
CA ARG A 93 1.63 11.70 9.00
C ARG A 93 0.82 10.41 8.86
N ILE A 94 0.75 9.82 7.67
CA ILE A 94 0.09 8.52 7.40
C ILE A 94 0.81 7.39 8.16
N ILE A 95 2.12 7.52 8.40
CA ILE A 95 2.94 6.55 9.14
C ILE A 95 2.43 6.40 10.59
N ARG A 96 1.86 7.46 11.19
CA ARG A 96 1.24 7.40 12.53
C ARG A 96 0.02 6.48 12.55
N VAL A 97 -0.79 6.47 11.50
CA VAL A 97 -1.94 5.57 11.37
C VAL A 97 -1.47 4.14 11.12
N MET A 98 -0.42 3.97 10.30
CA MET A 98 0.21 2.66 10.12
C MET A 98 0.69 2.10 11.45
N LYS A 99 1.32 2.90 12.32
CA LYS A 99 1.74 2.48 13.66
C LYS A 99 0.61 1.81 14.43
N LEU A 100 -0.62 2.35 14.40
CA LEU A 100 -1.79 1.75 15.04
C LEU A 100 -2.18 0.40 14.40
N ALA A 101 -2.12 0.31 13.06
CA ALA A 101 -2.37 -0.94 12.35
C ALA A 101 -1.38 -2.04 12.77
N TRP A 102 -0.10 -1.72 12.94
CA TRP A 102 0.95 -2.69 13.32
C TRP A 102 0.85 -3.21 14.77
N TYR A 103 0.22 -2.48 15.70
CA TYR A 103 -0.05 -2.99 17.06
C TYR A 103 -1.31 -3.83 17.16
N SER A 104 -2.15 -3.82 16.12
CA SER A 104 -3.39 -4.58 16.15
C SER A 104 -3.10 -6.07 15.94
N LYS A 105 -3.68 -6.91 16.82
CA LYS A 105 -3.61 -8.38 16.70
C LYS A 105 -4.01 -8.85 15.29
N PRO A 106 -5.06 -8.31 14.63
CA PRO A 106 -5.45 -8.75 13.28
C PRO A 106 -4.35 -8.57 12.21
N ILE A 107 -3.64 -7.43 12.19
CA ILE A 107 -2.54 -7.22 11.24
C ILE A 107 -1.37 -8.17 11.54
N ALA A 108 -1.05 -8.39 12.81
CA ALA A 108 0.03 -9.30 13.20
C ALA A 108 -0.30 -10.75 12.78
N THR A 109 -1.53 -11.18 13.00
CA THR A 109 -2.03 -12.50 12.55
C THR A 109 -2.01 -12.61 11.02
N PHE A 110 -2.47 -11.57 10.32
CA PHE A 110 -2.43 -11.54 8.85
C PHE A 110 -1.00 -11.62 8.30
N ALA A 111 -0.06 -10.84 8.85
CA ALA A 111 1.35 -10.88 8.46
C ALA A 111 1.98 -12.26 8.76
N LYS A 112 1.63 -12.88 9.89
CA LYS A 112 2.04 -14.25 10.24
C LYS A 112 1.55 -15.25 9.19
N ILE A 113 0.29 -15.14 8.77
CA ILE A 113 -0.29 -16.01 7.74
C ILE A 113 0.41 -15.83 6.39
N LEU A 114 0.65 -14.59 5.96
CA LEU A 114 1.40 -14.32 4.72
C LEU A 114 2.81 -14.93 4.77
N TYR A 115 3.48 -14.84 5.92
CA TYR A 115 4.81 -15.43 6.09
C TYR A 115 4.76 -16.96 6.11
N LYS A 116 3.74 -17.55 6.77
CA LYS A 116 3.50 -19.00 6.82
C LYS A 116 3.26 -19.57 5.41
N GLU A 117 2.39 -18.91 4.64
CA GLU A 117 1.98 -19.36 3.31
C GLU A 117 2.83 -18.78 2.16
N ARG A 118 3.97 -18.15 2.49
CA ARG A 118 4.82 -17.46 1.50
C ARG A 118 5.20 -18.36 0.32
N HIS A 119 5.40 -19.66 0.54
CA HIS A 119 5.79 -20.59 -0.52
C HIS A 119 4.66 -20.82 -1.52
N ILE A 120 3.40 -20.87 -1.07
CA ILE A 120 2.24 -20.99 -1.93
C ILE A 120 2.01 -19.66 -2.66
N LEU A 121 2.04 -18.54 -1.94
CA LEU A 121 1.88 -17.21 -2.54
C LEU A 121 2.95 -16.90 -3.59
N MET A 122 4.21 -17.26 -3.32
CA MET A 122 5.31 -17.12 -4.30
C MET A 122 5.11 -18.03 -5.50
N SER A 123 4.61 -19.26 -5.31
CA SER A 123 4.27 -20.15 -6.42
C SER A 123 3.18 -19.55 -7.32
N VAL A 124 2.12 -19.01 -6.73
CA VAL A 124 1.06 -18.32 -7.49
C VAL A 124 1.62 -17.12 -8.24
N LEU A 125 2.47 -16.31 -7.61
CA LEU A 125 3.11 -15.17 -8.25
C LEU A 125 3.96 -15.58 -9.46
N ILE A 126 4.75 -16.65 -9.34
CA ILE A 126 5.57 -17.17 -10.44
C ILE A 126 4.68 -17.67 -11.58
N ILE A 127 3.60 -18.38 -11.27
CA ILE A 127 2.62 -18.84 -12.28
C ILE A 127 1.97 -17.64 -12.97
N SER A 128 1.56 -16.61 -12.23
CA SER A 128 1.01 -15.37 -12.79
C SER A 128 1.99 -14.66 -13.73
N LEU A 129 3.26 -14.55 -13.34
CA LEU A 129 4.29 -13.93 -14.17
C LEU A 129 4.57 -14.74 -15.43
N ALA A 130 4.69 -16.06 -15.32
CA ALA A 130 4.86 -16.94 -16.46
C ALA A 130 3.67 -16.84 -17.42
N TYR A 131 2.45 -16.82 -16.88
CA TYR A 131 1.23 -16.63 -17.64
C TYR A 131 1.21 -15.29 -18.39
N ILE A 132 1.52 -14.18 -17.70
CA ILE A 132 1.58 -12.84 -18.32
C ILE A 132 2.57 -12.85 -19.48
N PHE A 133 3.76 -13.42 -19.25
CA PHE A 133 4.82 -13.46 -20.25
C PHE A 133 4.43 -14.29 -21.48
N VAL A 134 3.84 -15.48 -21.27
CA VAL A 134 3.39 -16.36 -22.36
C VAL A 134 2.26 -15.71 -23.15
N THR A 135 1.23 -15.18 -22.49
CA THR A 135 0.10 -14.52 -23.16
C THR A 135 0.57 -13.28 -23.93
N ALA A 136 1.46 -12.48 -23.35
CA ALA A 136 2.05 -11.34 -24.04
C ALA A 136 2.86 -11.76 -25.27
N LEU A 137 3.65 -12.83 -25.18
CA LEU A 137 4.43 -13.36 -26.31
C LEU A 137 3.51 -13.84 -27.44
N VAL A 138 2.47 -14.59 -27.11
CA VAL A 138 1.50 -15.10 -28.09
C VAL A 138 0.81 -13.93 -28.80
N LEU A 139 0.26 -12.98 -28.04
CA LEU A 139 -0.45 -11.85 -28.63
C LEU A 139 0.46 -10.92 -29.43
N PHE A 140 1.68 -10.66 -28.96
CA PHE A 140 2.63 -9.83 -29.69
C PHE A 140 3.04 -10.44 -31.05
N ASN A 141 3.02 -11.77 -31.19
CA ASN A 141 3.32 -12.44 -32.46
C ASN A 141 2.08 -12.62 -33.36
N VAL A 142 0.89 -12.75 -32.77
CA VAL A 142 -0.35 -13.01 -33.51
C VAL A 142 -1.02 -11.72 -33.97
N GLU A 143 -0.95 -10.66 -33.17
CA GLU A 143 -1.66 -9.41 -33.43
C GLU A 143 -0.84 -8.46 -34.30
N PRO A 144 -1.47 -7.78 -35.27
CA PRO A 144 -0.81 -6.73 -36.02
C PRO A 144 -0.53 -5.53 -35.11
N HIS A 145 0.63 -4.89 -35.28
CA HIS A 145 1.01 -3.70 -34.49
C HIS A 145 0.06 -2.51 -34.66
N VAL A 146 -0.65 -2.46 -35.79
CA VAL A 146 -1.68 -1.46 -36.09
C VAL A 146 -2.99 -2.18 -36.41
N ASN A 147 -4.07 -1.76 -35.77
CA ASN A 147 -5.40 -2.30 -35.98
C ASN A 147 -5.86 -2.02 -37.42
N PRO A 148 -6.14 -3.05 -38.23
CA PRO A 148 -6.57 -2.88 -39.62
C PRO A 148 -7.91 -2.15 -39.79
N HIS A 149 -8.75 -2.13 -38.75
CA HIS A 149 -10.11 -1.59 -38.81
C HIS A 149 -10.22 -0.15 -38.31
N THR A 150 -9.44 0.22 -37.28
CA THR A 150 -9.49 1.56 -36.67
C THR A 150 -8.27 2.42 -37.00
N GLY A 151 -7.17 1.82 -37.46
CA GLY A 151 -5.88 2.49 -37.67
C GLY A 151 -5.15 2.86 -36.37
N GLU A 152 -5.69 2.47 -35.22
CA GLU A 152 -5.06 2.70 -33.92
C GLU A 152 -3.98 1.65 -33.63
N GLN A 153 -3.04 1.99 -32.76
CA GLN A 153 -1.98 1.06 -32.36
C GLN A 153 -2.55 -0.03 -31.44
N THR A 154 -2.31 -1.29 -31.79
CA THR A 154 -2.73 -2.44 -30.96
C THR A 154 -1.65 -2.74 -29.93
N PHE A 155 -0.52 -3.30 -30.38
CA PHE A 155 0.65 -3.60 -29.55
C PHE A 155 1.89 -3.10 -30.27
N ASN A 156 2.38 -1.91 -29.90
CA ASN A 156 3.55 -1.30 -30.54
C ASN A 156 4.86 -1.93 -30.02
N SER A 157 4.89 -2.28 -28.74
CA SER A 157 6.02 -2.91 -28.07
C SER A 157 5.59 -4.17 -27.30
N PHE A 158 6.56 -5.04 -27.00
CA PHE A 158 6.31 -6.18 -26.12
C PHE A 158 5.83 -5.75 -24.71
N PHE A 159 6.23 -4.55 -24.25
CA PHE A 159 5.74 -4.00 -23.00
C PHE A 159 4.25 -3.66 -23.03
N ASP A 160 3.70 -3.30 -24.18
CA ASP A 160 2.25 -3.05 -24.32
C ASP A 160 1.47 -4.37 -24.21
N ALA A 161 2.02 -5.46 -24.78
CA ALA A 161 1.44 -6.80 -24.64
C ALA A 161 1.52 -7.31 -23.19
N LEU A 162 2.63 -7.04 -22.48
CA LEU A 162 2.76 -7.33 -21.05
C LEU A 162 1.77 -6.52 -20.20
N TYR A 163 1.60 -5.24 -20.52
CA TYR A 163 0.61 -4.37 -19.87
C TYR A 163 -0.80 -4.94 -20.04
N TRP A 164 -1.20 -5.26 -21.26
CA TRP A 164 -2.51 -5.84 -21.54
C TRP A 164 -2.71 -7.18 -20.83
N ALA A 165 -1.72 -8.08 -20.88
CA ALA A 165 -1.80 -9.37 -20.22
C ALA A 165 -1.91 -9.22 -18.70
N THR A 166 -1.25 -8.22 -18.11
CA THR A 166 -1.35 -7.90 -16.68
C THR A 166 -2.73 -7.35 -16.32
N VAL A 167 -3.23 -6.38 -17.08
CA VAL A 167 -4.55 -5.76 -16.87
C VAL A 167 -5.69 -6.77 -17.04
N THR A 168 -5.53 -7.69 -18.00
CA THR A 168 -6.50 -8.76 -18.26
C THR A 168 -6.42 -9.85 -17.20
N LEU A 169 -5.21 -10.30 -16.82
CA LEU A 169 -5.03 -11.25 -15.70
C LEU A 169 -5.68 -10.69 -14.44
N THR A 170 -5.41 -9.42 -14.12
CA THR A 170 -5.95 -8.70 -12.94
C THR A 170 -7.43 -8.38 -13.00
N THR A 171 -8.13 -8.77 -14.07
CA THR A 171 -9.56 -8.49 -14.31
C THR A 171 -9.91 -6.99 -14.27
N VAL A 172 -8.92 -6.11 -14.41
CA VAL A 172 -9.14 -4.65 -14.46
C VAL A 172 -9.74 -4.26 -15.80
N GLY A 173 -9.17 -4.76 -16.90
CA GLY A 173 -9.73 -4.64 -18.24
C GLY A 173 -10.06 -3.21 -18.68
N TYR A 174 -9.06 -2.31 -18.73
CA TYR A 174 -9.29 -0.91 -19.14
C TYR A 174 -9.91 -0.76 -20.53
N GLY A 175 -9.62 -1.70 -21.45
CA GLY A 175 -10.18 -1.70 -22.81
C GLY A 175 -9.53 -0.70 -23.76
N ASP A 176 -8.41 -0.10 -23.37
CA ASP A 176 -7.59 0.82 -24.16
C ASP A 176 -6.82 0.11 -25.28
N MET A 177 -6.39 -1.12 -25.03
CA MET A 177 -5.77 -2.02 -26.01
C MET A 177 -6.54 -3.33 -26.03
N CYS A 178 -6.86 -3.85 -27.21
CA CYS A 178 -7.57 -5.12 -27.36
C CYS A 178 -7.10 -5.85 -28.62
N PRO A 179 -6.96 -7.18 -28.57
CA PRO A 179 -6.67 -7.97 -29.76
C PRO A 179 -7.82 -7.94 -30.75
N VAL A 180 -7.46 -7.81 -32.02
CA VAL A 180 -8.39 -7.58 -33.13
C VAL A 180 -8.52 -8.81 -34.01
N THR A 181 -7.51 -9.68 -34.04
CA THR A 181 -7.54 -10.91 -34.81
C THR A 181 -8.46 -11.95 -34.15
N ASP A 182 -9.05 -12.83 -34.96
CA ASP A 182 -9.91 -13.90 -34.43
C ASP A 182 -9.13 -14.84 -33.49
N ILE A 183 -7.85 -15.09 -33.79
CA ILE A 183 -6.97 -15.90 -32.96
C ILE A 183 -6.67 -15.18 -31.63
N GLY A 184 -6.33 -13.89 -31.66
CA GLY A 184 -6.06 -13.13 -30.43
C GLY A 184 -7.30 -12.92 -29.57
N ARG A 185 -8.48 -12.80 -30.18
CA ARG A 185 -9.78 -12.81 -29.48
C ARG A 185 -10.03 -14.15 -28.79
N PHE A 186 -9.75 -15.27 -29.47
CA PHE A 186 -9.85 -16.60 -28.86
C PHE A 186 -8.90 -16.76 -27.68
N VAL A 187 -7.63 -16.36 -27.84
CA VAL A 187 -6.64 -16.32 -26.76
C VAL A 187 -7.11 -15.44 -25.60
N SER A 188 -7.78 -14.33 -25.87
CA SER A 188 -8.30 -13.42 -24.84
C SER A 188 -9.46 -13.99 -24.04
N MET A 189 -10.36 -14.72 -24.70
CA MET A 189 -11.44 -15.44 -24.01
C MET A 189 -10.85 -16.49 -23.07
N LEU A 190 -9.90 -17.28 -23.54
CA LEU A 190 -9.21 -18.27 -22.71
C LEU A 190 -8.43 -17.60 -21.58
N SER A 191 -7.79 -16.47 -21.89
CA SER A 191 -7.01 -15.68 -20.95
C SER A 191 -7.86 -15.20 -19.76
N SER A 192 -9.07 -14.75 -20.05
CA SER A 192 -10.00 -14.27 -19.03
C SER A 192 -10.39 -15.37 -18.03
N LEU A 193 -10.57 -16.62 -18.51
CA LEU A 193 -10.87 -17.77 -17.65
C LEU A 193 -9.71 -18.11 -16.71
N PHE A 194 -8.48 -18.15 -17.25
CA PHE A 194 -7.29 -18.41 -16.45
C PHE A 194 -7.01 -17.29 -15.45
N GLY A 195 -7.25 -16.02 -15.83
CA GLY A 195 -7.05 -14.86 -14.96
C GLY A 195 -7.87 -14.94 -13.68
N VAL A 196 -9.18 -15.21 -13.81
CA VAL A 196 -10.07 -15.38 -12.65
C VAL A 196 -9.61 -16.54 -11.76
N ALA A 197 -9.21 -17.66 -12.35
CA ALA A 197 -8.74 -18.83 -11.60
C ALA A 197 -7.47 -18.53 -10.79
N ILE A 198 -6.48 -17.87 -11.41
CA ILE A 198 -5.20 -17.56 -10.77
C ILE A 198 -5.39 -16.56 -9.62
N ILE A 199 -6.23 -15.54 -9.78
CA ILE A 199 -6.47 -14.51 -8.75
C ILE A 199 -7.29 -15.02 -7.58
N ALA A 200 -8.12 -16.04 -7.79
CA ALA A 200 -8.83 -16.68 -6.70
C ALA A 200 -7.89 -17.40 -5.70
N LEU A 201 -6.71 -17.87 -6.16
CA LEU A 201 -5.81 -18.70 -5.34
C LEU A 201 -5.26 -17.99 -4.09
N PRO A 202 -4.65 -16.78 -4.16
CA PRO A 202 -4.13 -16.11 -2.98
C PRO A 202 -5.21 -15.80 -1.95
N SER A 203 -6.39 -15.37 -2.41
CA SER A 203 -7.54 -15.09 -1.54
C SER A 203 -8.01 -16.36 -0.82
N GLY A 204 -8.09 -17.49 -1.54
CA GLY A 204 -8.48 -18.77 -0.97
C GLY A 204 -7.49 -19.28 0.08
N VAL A 205 -6.20 -19.23 -0.23
CA VAL A 205 -5.11 -19.65 0.69
C VAL A 205 -5.11 -18.82 1.97
N ILE A 206 -5.17 -17.49 1.84
CA ILE A 206 -5.21 -16.59 3.00
C ILE A 206 -6.44 -16.89 3.88
N THR A 207 -7.60 -17.09 3.26
CA THR A 207 -8.84 -17.38 3.99
C THR A 207 -8.77 -18.70 4.75
N ALA A 208 -8.27 -19.76 4.11
CA ALA A 208 -8.11 -21.06 4.74
C ALA A 208 -7.15 -20.97 5.96
N SER A 209 -5.98 -20.37 5.78
CA SER A 209 -5.00 -20.23 6.86
C SER A 209 -5.47 -19.31 8.00
N TYR A 210 -6.32 -18.32 7.70
CA TYR A 210 -6.93 -17.48 8.73
C TYR A 210 -7.97 -18.24 9.55
N LEU A 211 -8.80 -19.07 8.90
CA LEU A 211 -9.77 -19.93 9.59
C LEU A 211 -9.09 -20.99 10.47
N ASP A 212 -7.95 -21.54 10.02
CA ASP A 212 -7.17 -22.49 10.81
C ASP A 212 -6.58 -21.82 12.07
N GLU A 213 -6.02 -20.62 11.95
CA GLU A 213 -5.49 -19.89 13.11
C GLU A 213 -6.60 -19.56 14.13
N LEU A 214 -7.79 -19.16 13.68
CA LEU A 214 -8.94 -18.92 14.56
C LEU A 214 -9.47 -20.19 15.25
N ARG A 215 -9.29 -21.36 14.63
CA ARG A 215 -9.65 -22.66 15.22
C ARG A 215 -8.65 -23.07 16.30
N ASP A 216 -7.37 -22.80 16.08
CA ASP A 216 -6.32 -23.08 17.06
C ASP A 216 -6.43 -22.19 18.30
N GLU A 217 -6.78 -20.90 18.14
CA GLU A 217 -7.07 -20.00 19.26
C GLU A 217 -8.28 -20.46 20.11
N ARG A 218 -9.26 -21.12 19.49
CA ARG A 218 -10.48 -21.60 20.19
C ARG A 218 -10.27 -22.90 20.98
N LYS A 219 -9.18 -23.61 20.75
CA LYS A 219 -8.82 -24.86 21.43
C LYS A 219 -7.87 -24.66 22.62
N GLN A 220 -7.29 -23.47 22.76
CA GLN A 220 -6.50 -23.04 23.91
C GLN A 220 -7.39 -22.39 24.96
#